data_AF-A0A7J9IZN5-F1
#
_entry.id   AF-A0A7J9IZN5-F1
#
_cell.length_a   1.000
_cell.length_b   1.000
_cell.length_c   1.000
_cell.angle_alpha   90.00
_cell.angle_beta   90.00
_cell.angle_gamma   90.00
#
_symmetry.space_group_name_H-M   'P 1'
#
loop_
_entity.id
_entity.type
_entity.pdbx_description
1 polymer ?
#
loop_
_entity_poly.entity_id
_entity_poly.type
_entity_poly.pdbx_seq_one_letter_code
_entity_poly.pdbx_strand_id
1 'polypeptide(L)'
;GGGGSFGIVLSWKVKLVHVPSTVTVFSVGRTLEQNATQLLHRWQYVAPSLPNDVYSVVSISSMNSTENGERTVLATFTSVFQGVADELIPLMQERFPELGKSDYVRKPMPEIALQGLWSRLLEVNETSTAIVNIISYGGKMDEIPETETAFPHRKGTLYKINYNIVWQEEENSNPQSYRDLDIGRNNDDGKTSYKQASVWGRKYFKNNFDRLTYVKAKIDPENFFRHEQSIPPRFH
;
A
#
# COMPACT_ATOMS: atom_id res chain seq x y z
N GLY A 1 -2.85 3.18 13.22
CA GLY A 1 -2.75 2.15 14.29
C GLY A 1 -4.02 2.05 15.12
N GLY A 2 -5.12 1.53 14.55
CA GLY A 2 -6.28 1.05 15.32
C GLY A 2 -7.14 2.07 16.07
N GLY A 3 -7.13 3.37 15.69
CA GLY A 3 -7.75 4.45 16.47
C GLY A 3 -9.20 4.19 16.91
N GLY A 4 -10.06 3.67 16.02
CA GLY A 4 -11.46 3.35 16.30
C GLY A 4 -11.70 2.27 17.37
N SER A 5 -10.65 1.59 17.86
CA SER A 5 -10.74 0.62 18.96
C SER A 5 -10.43 1.20 20.34
N PHE A 6 -9.91 2.42 20.45
CA PHE A 6 -9.25 2.90 21.69
C PHE A 6 -9.75 4.26 22.20
N GLY A 7 -10.67 4.92 21.50
CA GLY A 7 -11.27 6.19 21.93
C GLY A 7 -11.34 7.23 20.81
N ILE A 8 -11.68 8.46 21.19
CA ILE A 8 -11.69 9.63 20.30
C ILE A 8 -10.38 10.40 20.50
N VAL A 9 -9.53 10.45 19.47
CA VAL A 9 -8.28 11.22 19.52
C VAL A 9 -8.58 12.69 19.21
N LEU A 10 -8.36 13.56 20.19
CA LEU A 10 -8.68 14.99 20.08
C LEU A 10 -7.57 15.83 19.42
N SER A 11 -6.30 15.41 19.51
CA SER A 11 -5.16 16.12 18.92
C SER A 11 -3.93 15.22 18.78
N TRP A 12 -2.98 15.67 17.94
CA TRP A 12 -1.68 15.03 17.76
C TRP A 12 -0.56 16.05 17.95
N LYS A 13 0.45 15.73 18.77
CA LYS A 13 1.71 16.48 18.80
C LYS A 13 2.67 15.88 17.79
N VAL A 14 2.78 16.50 16.61
CA VAL A 14 3.66 16.03 15.53
C VAL A 14 5.12 16.42 15.78
N LYS A 15 6.05 15.55 15.39
CA LYS A 15 7.47 15.88 15.27
C LYS A 15 7.75 16.19 13.81
N LEU A 16 8.10 17.45 13.52
CA LEU A 16 8.53 17.85 12.18
C LEU A 16 9.86 17.16 11.84
N VAL A 17 10.03 16.84 10.56
CA VAL A 17 11.27 16.30 9.99
C VAL A 17 11.89 17.34 9.06
N HIS A 18 13.21 17.32 8.93
CA HIS A 18 13.88 18.14 7.95
C HIS A 18 13.61 17.60 6.54
N VAL A 19 13.35 18.51 5.60
CA VAL A 19 13.24 18.24 4.17
C VAL A 19 14.08 19.31 3.47
N PRO A 20 14.87 18.97 2.44
CA PRO A 20 15.64 19.96 1.69
C PRO A 20 14.76 21.04 1.06
N SER A 21 15.33 22.23 0.82
CA SER A 21 14.64 23.34 0.15
C SER A 21 14.28 23.07 -1.32
N THR A 22 14.83 22.00 -1.90
CA THR A 22 14.58 21.57 -3.28
C THR A 22 14.47 20.05 -3.26
N VAL A 23 13.39 19.53 -3.85
CA VAL A 23 13.14 18.10 -4.01
C VAL A 23 12.91 17.81 -5.49
N THR A 24 13.32 16.62 -5.93
CA THR A 24 13.17 16.21 -7.32
C THR A 24 12.00 15.24 -7.44
N VAL A 25 11.13 15.46 -8.44
CA VAL A 25 10.00 14.58 -8.74
C VAL A 25 10.06 14.21 -10.21
N PHE A 26 9.89 12.92 -10.52
CA PHE A 26 9.66 12.47 -11.88
C PHE A 26 8.42 11.56 -11.95
N SER A 27 7.81 11.50 -13.13
CA SER A 27 6.73 10.58 -13.47
C SER A 27 6.96 10.06 -14.89
N VAL A 28 6.93 8.73 -15.05
CA VAL A 28 7.18 8.05 -16.32
C VAL A 28 6.05 7.05 -16.59
N GLY A 29 5.24 7.34 -17.61
CA GLY A 29 4.19 6.43 -18.10
C GLY A 29 4.73 5.37 -19.07
N ARG A 30 4.21 4.14 -18.96
CA ARG A 30 4.47 3.01 -19.87
C ARG A 30 3.20 2.20 -20.06
N THR A 31 2.80 1.93 -21.30
CA THR A 31 1.69 1.02 -21.61
C THR A 31 2.14 -0.44 -21.68
N LEU A 32 1.22 -1.39 -21.82
CA LEU A 32 1.55 -2.82 -21.95
C LEU A 32 2.45 -3.09 -23.16
N GLU A 33 2.17 -2.42 -24.27
CA GLU A 33 2.93 -2.49 -25.54
C GLU A 33 4.35 -1.91 -25.38
N GLN A 34 4.53 -1.00 -24.41
CA GLN A 34 5.80 -0.39 -24.03
C GLN A 34 6.53 -1.15 -22.90
N ASN A 35 6.31 -2.46 -22.80
CA ASN A 35 6.94 -3.37 -21.81
C ASN A 35 6.65 -3.03 -20.33
N ALA A 36 5.49 -2.42 -20.01
CA ALA A 36 5.13 -2.11 -18.62
C ALA A 36 5.19 -3.31 -17.67
N THR A 37 4.88 -4.52 -18.15
CA THR A 37 4.94 -5.77 -17.36
C THR A 37 6.35 -6.05 -16.84
N GLN A 38 7.35 -6.01 -17.72
CA GLN A 38 8.74 -6.28 -17.39
C GLN A 38 9.33 -5.17 -16.52
N LEU A 39 8.96 -3.91 -16.79
CA LEU A 39 9.36 -2.75 -15.98
C LEU A 39 8.81 -2.83 -14.56
N LEU A 40 7.54 -3.19 -14.37
CA LEU A 40 6.96 -3.40 -13.05
C LEU A 40 7.53 -4.66 -12.37
N HIS A 41 7.78 -5.72 -13.12
CA HIS A 41 8.46 -6.91 -12.59
C HIS A 41 9.83 -6.53 -12.02
N ARG A 42 10.61 -5.71 -12.73
CA ARG A 42 11.88 -5.21 -12.22
C ARG A 42 11.73 -4.24 -11.03
N TRP A 43 10.82 -3.28 -11.13
CA TRP A 43 10.63 -2.24 -10.11
C TRP A 43 10.45 -2.85 -8.70
N GLN A 44 9.75 -3.98 -8.61
CA GLN A 44 9.52 -4.71 -7.35
C GLN A 44 10.81 -5.21 -6.65
N TYR A 45 11.92 -5.38 -7.36
CA TYR A 45 13.23 -5.68 -6.76
C TYR A 45 13.99 -4.41 -6.36
N VAL A 46 13.93 -3.39 -7.22
CA VAL A 46 14.78 -2.21 -7.08
C VAL A 46 14.23 -1.24 -6.05
N ALA A 47 12.94 -0.88 -6.17
CA ALA A 47 12.33 0.16 -5.38
C ALA A 47 12.45 -0.04 -3.85
N PRO A 48 12.32 -1.26 -3.29
CA PRO A 48 12.50 -1.48 -1.86
C PRO A 48 13.95 -1.40 -1.37
N SER A 49 14.92 -1.38 -2.30
CA SER A 49 16.36 -1.26 -2.03
C SER A 49 16.91 0.15 -2.24
N LEU A 50 16.09 1.09 -2.71
CA LEU A 50 16.51 2.48 -2.94
C LEU A 50 16.88 3.15 -1.60
N PRO A 51 17.74 4.19 -1.61
CA PRO A 51 18.14 4.87 -0.39
C PRO A 51 16.96 5.63 0.27
N ASN A 52 17.11 5.95 1.56
CA ASN A 52 16.03 6.48 2.41
C ASN A 52 15.43 7.82 1.97
N ASP A 53 16.11 8.55 1.09
CA ASP A 53 15.72 9.83 0.50
C ASP A 53 14.86 9.66 -0.78
N VAL A 54 14.82 8.47 -1.38
CA VAL A 54 13.98 8.14 -2.54
C VAL A 54 12.71 7.42 -2.10
N TYR A 55 11.56 8.01 -2.41
CA TYR A 55 10.24 7.36 -2.37
C TYR A 55 9.82 6.97 -3.79
N SER A 56 9.31 5.76 -4.00
CA SER A 56 8.82 5.30 -5.31
C SER A 56 7.45 4.63 -5.22
N VAL A 57 6.61 4.87 -6.23
CA VAL A 57 5.25 4.33 -6.34
C VAL A 57 4.93 4.04 -7.81
N VAL A 58 4.23 2.94 -8.07
CA VAL A 58 3.61 2.68 -9.38
C VAL A 58 2.11 2.81 -9.24
N SER A 59 1.50 3.72 -10.00
CA SER A 59 0.06 3.80 -10.20
C SER A 59 -0.29 3.14 -11.53
N ILE A 60 -1.22 2.19 -11.52
CA ILE A 60 -1.58 1.39 -12.68
C ILE A 60 -3.07 1.55 -12.94
N SER A 61 -3.44 1.90 -14.17
CA SER A 61 -4.84 2.14 -14.57
C SER A 61 -5.12 1.66 -15.99
N SER A 62 -6.31 1.14 -16.25
CA SER A 62 -6.80 0.89 -17.60
C SER A 62 -7.11 2.21 -18.34
N MET A 63 -6.79 2.30 -19.62
CA MET A 63 -7.15 3.44 -20.49
C MET A 63 -7.36 2.97 -21.94
N ASN A 64 -7.96 3.81 -22.79
CA ASN A 64 -8.06 3.52 -24.22
C ASN A 64 -6.70 3.77 -24.90
N SER A 65 -6.27 2.85 -25.75
CA SER A 65 -5.03 2.96 -26.54
C SER A 65 -5.16 4.06 -27.59
N THR A 66 -4.12 4.89 -27.70
CA THR A 66 -4.01 5.93 -28.72
C THR A 66 -3.69 5.38 -30.12
N GLU A 67 -3.27 4.13 -30.23
CA GLU A 67 -2.93 3.49 -31.51
C GLU A 67 -4.15 2.80 -32.13
N ASN A 68 -4.88 1.99 -31.34
CA ASN A 68 -5.90 1.07 -31.85
C ASN A 68 -7.31 1.32 -31.28
N GLY A 69 -7.48 2.22 -30.31
CA GLY A 69 -8.75 2.46 -29.61
C GLY A 69 -9.14 1.40 -28.57
N GLU A 70 -8.57 0.19 -28.63
CA GLU A 70 -8.77 -0.88 -27.63
C GLU A 70 -8.24 -0.50 -26.24
N ARG A 71 -8.81 -1.08 -25.16
CA ARG A 71 -8.33 -0.83 -23.79
C ARG A 71 -6.95 -1.46 -23.57
N THR A 72 -6.02 -0.67 -23.06
CA THR A 72 -4.69 -1.09 -22.57
C THR A 72 -4.51 -0.69 -21.10
N VAL A 73 -3.39 -1.08 -20.50
CA VAL A 73 -3.02 -0.72 -19.12
C VAL A 73 -1.81 0.21 -19.15
N LEU A 74 -1.94 1.38 -18.52
CA LEU A 74 -0.86 2.32 -18.27
C LEU A 74 -0.31 2.11 -16.85
N ALA A 75 0.98 1.79 -16.75
CA ALA A 75 1.74 1.84 -15.50
C ALA A 75 2.53 3.15 -15.45
N THR A 76 2.25 3.98 -14.46
CA THR A 76 2.92 5.26 -14.20
C THR A 76 3.85 5.11 -13.00
N PHE A 77 5.16 5.16 -13.27
CA PHE A 77 6.21 5.09 -12.27
C PHE A 77 6.54 6.50 -11.79
N THR A 78 6.18 6.82 -10.55
CA THR A 78 6.42 8.12 -9.92
C THR A 78 7.44 7.97 -8.80
N SER A 79 8.34 8.95 -8.66
CA SER A 79 9.28 8.99 -7.56
C SER A 79 9.51 10.41 -7.06
N VAL A 80 9.75 10.53 -5.76
CA VAL A 80 10.14 11.76 -5.08
C VAL A 80 11.48 11.51 -4.41
N PHE A 81 12.47 12.34 -4.69
CA PHE A 81 13.80 12.30 -4.10
C PHE A 81 14.06 13.56 -3.28
N GLN A 82 14.54 13.38 -2.05
CA GLN A 82 14.94 14.45 -1.15
C GLN A 82 16.36 14.95 -1.45
N GLY A 83 16.54 15.46 -2.68
CA GLY A 83 17.77 16.01 -3.21
C GLY A 83 17.58 16.57 -4.63
N VAL A 84 18.68 16.95 -5.28
CA VAL A 84 18.64 17.57 -6.62
C VAL A 84 18.66 16.55 -7.75
N ALA A 85 18.23 16.94 -8.94
CA ALA A 85 18.10 16.03 -10.08
C ALA A 85 19.45 15.43 -10.52
N ASP A 86 20.53 16.20 -10.41
CA ASP A 86 21.89 15.79 -10.77
C ASP A 86 22.42 14.62 -9.90
N GLU A 87 21.87 14.44 -8.69
CA GLU A 87 22.16 13.31 -7.81
C GLU A 87 21.23 12.12 -8.10
N LEU A 88 19.95 12.39 -8.43
CA LEU A 88 18.96 11.36 -8.73
C LEU A 88 19.22 10.63 -10.05
N ILE A 89 19.64 11.35 -11.10
CA ILE A 89 19.88 10.78 -12.43
C ILE A 89 20.89 9.62 -12.39
N PRO A 90 22.12 9.78 -11.86
CA PRO A 90 23.08 8.69 -11.80
C PRO A 90 22.61 7.55 -10.87
N LEU A 91 21.93 7.85 -9.75
CA LEU A 91 21.35 6.83 -8.87
C LEU A 91 20.31 5.97 -9.61
N MET A 92 19.43 6.58 -10.39
CA MET A 92 18.44 5.87 -11.19
C MET A 92 19.08 5.07 -12.33
N GLN A 93 20.13 5.60 -12.97
CA GLN A 93 20.90 4.89 -14.00
C GLN A 93 21.67 3.68 -13.44
N GLU A 94 22.20 3.76 -12.22
CA GLU A 94 22.89 2.65 -11.57
C GLU A 94 21.90 1.59 -11.07
N ARG A 95 20.82 2.01 -10.41
CA ARG A 95 19.97 1.14 -9.59
C ARG A 95 18.72 0.64 -10.32
N PHE A 96 18.13 1.47 -11.18
CA PHE A 96 16.98 1.12 -12.00
C PHE A 96 17.22 1.46 -13.49
N PRO A 97 18.35 1.03 -14.10
CA PRO A 97 18.59 1.23 -15.53
C PRO A 97 17.47 0.65 -16.37
N GLU A 98 16.66 -0.28 -15.83
CA GLU A 98 15.56 -0.92 -16.54
C GLU A 98 14.47 0.02 -16.99
N LEU A 99 14.30 1.17 -16.33
CA LEU A 99 13.48 2.27 -16.85
C LEU A 99 13.93 2.68 -18.30
N GLY A 100 15.14 2.24 -18.72
CA GLY A 100 15.50 1.80 -20.08
C GLY A 100 16.56 0.65 -20.26
N LYS A 101 16.33 -0.61 -19.75
CA LYS A 101 17.01 -1.95 -19.99
C LYS A 101 17.66 -2.73 -18.79
N SER A 102 17.73 -4.09 -18.93
CA SER A 102 17.20 -5.17 -18.05
C SER A 102 18.09 -5.89 -16.98
N ASP A 103 17.39 -6.62 -16.08
CA ASP A 103 17.75 -7.88 -15.38
C ASP A 103 18.59 -7.87 -14.06
N TYR A 104 18.46 -8.84 -13.12
CA TYR A 104 17.62 -10.05 -13.08
C TYR A 104 16.98 -10.30 -11.68
N VAL A 105 16.81 -11.58 -11.25
CA VAL A 105 15.74 -12.05 -10.33
C VAL A 105 16.16 -12.46 -8.89
N ARG A 106 15.51 -11.89 -7.85
CA ARG A 106 15.04 -12.50 -6.56
C ARG A 106 14.39 -11.46 -5.59
N LYS A 107 13.10 -11.49 -5.19
CA LYS A 107 11.87 -12.23 -5.63
C LYS A 107 10.60 -11.31 -5.48
N PRO A 108 9.69 -11.23 -6.47
CA PRO A 108 8.47 -10.41 -6.47
C PRO A 108 7.22 -11.21 -6.95
N MET A 109 6.14 -10.54 -7.38
CA MET A 109 5.11 -11.20 -8.22
C MET A 109 5.70 -11.61 -9.57
N PRO A 110 5.54 -12.88 -10.01
CA PRO A 110 6.01 -13.32 -11.32
C PRO A 110 5.20 -12.67 -12.43
N GLU A 111 5.79 -12.53 -13.63
CA GLU A 111 5.14 -11.85 -14.77
C GLU A 111 3.78 -12.46 -15.15
N ILE A 112 3.60 -13.78 -15.00
CA ILE A 112 2.30 -14.45 -15.21
C ILE A 112 1.19 -13.97 -14.25
N ALA A 113 1.55 -13.59 -13.02
CA ALA A 113 0.61 -13.01 -12.05
C ALA A 113 0.29 -11.53 -12.38
N LEU A 114 1.26 -10.79 -12.92
CA LEU A 114 1.02 -9.45 -13.46
C LEU A 114 0.09 -9.51 -14.69
N GLN A 115 0.31 -10.46 -15.60
CA GLN A 115 -0.57 -10.70 -16.76
C GLN A 115 -1.99 -11.04 -16.32
N GLY A 116 -2.16 -11.91 -15.32
CA GLY A 116 -3.47 -12.19 -14.72
C GLY A 116 -4.13 -10.96 -14.08
N LEU A 117 -3.35 -10.07 -13.45
CA LEU A 117 -3.84 -8.79 -12.96
C LEU A 117 -4.29 -7.87 -14.11
N TRP A 118 -3.55 -7.83 -15.22
CA TRP A 118 -3.91 -7.04 -16.41
C TRP A 118 -5.27 -7.46 -16.98
N SER A 119 -5.51 -8.76 -17.13
CA SER A 119 -6.82 -9.28 -17.54
C SER A 119 -7.94 -8.75 -16.64
N ARG A 120 -7.77 -8.81 -15.31
CA ARG A 120 -8.78 -8.31 -14.36
C ARG A 120 -8.98 -6.79 -14.38
N LEU A 121 -7.98 -6.00 -14.73
CA LEU A 121 -8.12 -4.54 -14.89
C LEU A 121 -8.80 -4.17 -16.21
N LEU A 122 -8.69 -5.01 -17.24
CA LEU A 122 -9.33 -4.81 -18.55
C LEU A 122 -10.78 -5.33 -18.60
N GLU A 123 -11.16 -6.25 -17.70
CA GLU A 123 -12.55 -6.71 -17.48
C GLU A 123 -13.47 -5.63 -16.87
N VAL A 124 -12.92 -4.54 -16.36
CA VAL A 124 -13.67 -3.46 -15.69
C VAL A 124 -14.48 -2.67 -16.72
N ASN A 125 -15.72 -2.33 -16.38
CA ASN A 125 -16.65 -1.67 -17.31
C ASN A 125 -16.17 -0.28 -17.78
N GLU A 126 -16.78 0.27 -18.83
CA GLU A 126 -16.37 1.56 -19.41
C GLU A 126 -16.67 2.76 -18.50
N THR A 127 -17.60 2.62 -17.56
CA THR A 127 -17.97 3.67 -16.59
C THR A 127 -17.10 3.67 -15.32
N SER A 128 -16.07 2.83 -15.24
CA SER A 128 -15.15 2.84 -14.10
C SER A 128 -13.68 2.56 -14.46
N THR A 129 -12.81 3.12 -13.63
CA THR A 129 -11.37 3.00 -13.73
C THR A 129 -10.86 2.25 -12.51
N ALA A 130 -10.36 1.03 -12.70
CA ALA A 130 -9.59 0.37 -11.66
C ALA A 130 -8.18 0.98 -11.58
N ILE A 131 -7.76 1.31 -10.35
CA ILE A 131 -6.47 1.89 -10.02
C ILE A 131 -5.77 0.99 -9.02
N VAL A 132 -4.61 0.47 -9.41
CA VAL A 132 -3.72 -0.32 -8.53
C VAL A 132 -2.51 0.53 -8.18
N ASN A 133 -2.37 0.85 -6.89
CA ASN A 133 -1.22 1.59 -6.36
C ASN A 133 -0.27 0.63 -5.64
N ILE A 134 0.95 0.48 -6.16
CA ILE A 134 2.01 -0.32 -5.57
C ILE A 134 3.06 0.62 -4.98
N ILE A 135 3.13 0.67 -3.65
CA ILE A 135 3.96 1.60 -2.87
C ILE A 135 5.16 0.84 -2.32
N SER A 136 6.39 1.24 -2.66
CA SER A 136 7.58 0.55 -2.15
C SER A 136 7.74 0.72 -0.65
N TYR A 137 8.16 -0.34 0.03
CA TYR A 137 8.60 -0.34 1.42
C TYR A 137 10.13 -0.40 1.43
N GLY A 138 10.77 -0.99 2.45
CA GLY A 138 12.22 -0.92 2.59
C GLY A 138 12.71 0.38 3.23
N GLY A 139 14.00 0.67 3.06
CA GLY A 139 14.65 1.86 3.62
C GLY A 139 14.34 2.05 5.11
N LYS A 140 13.80 3.23 5.48
CA LYS A 140 13.48 3.56 6.86
C LYS A 140 12.44 2.64 7.50
N MET A 141 11.60 1.96 6.71
CA MET A 141 10.64 0.98 7.21
C MET A 141 11.28 -0.35 7.63
N ASP A 142 12.47 -0.67 7.11
CA ASP A 142 13.26 -1.85 7.50
C ASP A 142 14.09 -1.63 8.77
N GLU A 143 14.40 -0.38 9.11
CA GLU A 143 15.09 0.00 10.35
C GLU A 143 14.18 -0.04 11.59
N ILE A 144 12.86 0.11 11.42
CA ILE A 144 11.91 0.22 12.54
C ILE A 144 11.45 -1.19 12.97
N PRO A 145 11.57 -1.57 14.26
CA PRO A 145 11.09 -2.87 14.74
C PRO A 145 9.60 -3.11 14.50
N GLU A 146 9.20 -4.36 14.20
CA GLU A 146 7.78 -4.72 14.03
C GLU A 146 6.92 -4.40 15.27
N THR A 147 7.53 -4.42 16.46
CA THR A 147 6.90 -4.21 17.76
C THR A 147 6.88 -2.75 18.24
N GLU A 148 7.56 -1.84 17.52
CA GLU A 148 7.71 -0.41 17.87
C GLU A 148 6.34 0.29 17.95
N THR A 149 5.45 -0.05 17.03
CA THR A 149 4.10 0.52 16.93
C THR A 149 3.08 -0.58 16.67
N ALA A 150 1.79 -0.27 16.76
CA ALA A 150 0.74 -1.20 16.36
C ALA A 150 0.87 -1.71 14.90
N PHE A 151 1.52 -0.96 14.00
CA PHE A 151 1.69 -1.32 12.59
C PHE A 151 2.97 -2.17 12.37
N PRO A 152 2.84 -3.47 12.02
CA PRO A 152 3.93 -4.44 12.09
C PRO A 152 4.65 -4.69 10.75
N HIS A 153 4.19 -4.10 9.65
CA HIS A 153 4.72 -4.39 8.32
C HIS A 153 5.99 -3.55 8.10
N ARG A 154 7.12 -4.13 8.49
CA ARG A 154 8.46 -3.53 8.52
C ARG A 154 9.43 -4.37 7.67
N LYS A 155 10.65 -4.58 8.15
CA LYS A 155 11.71 -5.38 7.54
C LYS A 155 11.21 -6.61 6.78
N GLY A 156 11.59 -6.69 5.50
CA GLY A 156 11.18 -7.77 4.60
C GLY A 156 9.82 -7.58 3.92
N THR A 157 9.12 -6.48 4.18
CA THR A 157 7.97 -6.04 3.36
C THR A 157 8.51 -5.32 2.12
N LEU A 158 8.31 -5.86 0.93
CA LEU A 158 8.79 -5.23 -0.31
C LEU A 158 7.93 -4.02 -0.72
N TYR A 159 6.62 -4.17 -0.70
CA TYR A 159 5.68 -3.12 -1.09
C TYR A 159 4.30 -3.36 -0.49
N LYS A 160 3.47 -2.31 -0.44
CA LYS A 160 2.02 -2.41 -0.21
C LYS A 160 1.29 -2.22 -1.55
N ILE A 161 0.40 -3.14 -1.90
CA ILE A 161 -0.56 -2.93 -2.99
C ILE A 161 -1.88 -2.39 -2.41
N ASN A 162 -2.49 -1.43 -3.08
CA ASN A 162 -3.87 -1.00 -2.85
C ASN A 162 -4.63 -1.12 -4.17
N TYR A 163 -5.80 -1.76 -4.14
CA TYR A 163 -6.72 -1.85 -5.27
C TYR A 163 -7.88 -0.89 -5.02
N ASN A 164 -8.25 -0.08 -6.01
CA ASN A 164 -9.37 0.84 -5.93
C ASN A 164 -10.15 0.76 -7.25
N ILE A 165 -11.46 0.99 -7.22
CA ILE A 165 -12.26 1.22 -8.42
C ILE A 165 -12.90 2.59 -8.26
N VAL A 166 -12.64 3.48 -9.22
CA VAL A 166 -13.22 4.82 -9.28
C VAL A 166 -14.32 4.79 -10.33
N TRP A 167 -15.56 4.98 -9.90
CA TRP A 167 -16.73 5.03 -10.76
C TRP A 167 -16.93 6.46 -11.27
N GLN A 168 -17.30 6.62 -12.53
CA GLN A 168 -17.81 7.89 -13.05
C GLN A 168 -19.31 7.99 -12.74
N GLU A 169 -19.63 8.31 -11.48
CA GLU A 169 -20.99 8.66 -11.06
C GLU A 169 -21.04 10.12 -10.55
N GLU A 170 -22.15 10.80 -10.82
CA GLU A 170 -22.34 12.22 -10.50
C GLU A 170 -22.41 12.47 -8.98
N GLU A 171 -21.52 13.33 -8.49
CA GLU A 171 -21.52 14.09 -7.22
C GLU A 171 -21.81 13.44 -5.85
N ASN A 172 -22.30 12.19 -5.74
CA ASN A 172 -22.84 11.67 -4.46
C ASN A 172 -22.34 10.30 -3.98
N SER A 173 -21.26 9.74 -4.54
CA SER A 173 -20.56 8.62 -3.91
C SER A 173 -19.52 9.11 -2.90
N ASN A 174 -19.90 9.20 -1.62
CA ASN A 174 -18.97 9.34 -0.50
C ASN A 174 -17.89 8.24 -0.63
N PRO A 175 -16.57 8.57 -0.71
CA PRO A 175 -15.53 7.57 -0.91
C PRO A 175 -15.51 6.61 0.28
N GLN A 176 -16.19 5.47 0.11
CA GLN A 176 -16.26 4.45 1.14
C GLN A 176 -14.83 4.00 1.41
N SER A 177 -14.35 4.29 2.61
CA SER A 177 -13.11 3.72 3.11
C SER A 177 -13.29 2.20 3.11
N TYR A 178 -12.80 1.56 2.04
CA TYR A 178 -12.79 0.11 1.90
C TYR A 178 -12.03 -0.45 3.10
N ARG A 179 -12.79 -0.92 4.09
CA ARG A 179 -12.27 -1.71 5.20
C ARG A 179 -12.08 -3.11 4.65
N ASP A 180 -10.95 -3.74 4.94
CA ASP A 180 -10.66 -5.10 4.48
C ASP A 180 -11.49 -6.13 5.28
N LEU A 181 -12.82 -6.05 5.21
CA LEU A 181 -13.77 -6.93 5.91
C LEU A 181 -13.73 -8.36 5.36
N ASP A 182 -13.24 -8.51 4.13
CA ASP A 182 -12.94 -9.78 3.44
C ASP A 182 -11.91 -10.62 4.22
N ILE A 183 -10.93 -9.99 4.89
CA ILE A 183 -9.98 -10.73 5.73
C ILE A 183 -10.55 -11.16 7.09
N GLY A 184 -11.80 -10.76 7.40
CA GLY A 184 -12.63 -11.22 8.51
C GLY A 184 -13.15 -10.07 9.37
N ARG A 185 -14.38 -10.22 9.90
CA ARG A 185 -15.06 -9.21 10.73
C ARG A 185 -15.57 -9.76 12.05
N ASN A 186 -15.86 -8.84 12.97
CA ASN A 186 -16.58 -9.05 14.21
C ASN A 186 -18.06 -9.39 13.96
N ASN A 187 -18.70 -10.03 14.93
CA ASN A 187 -20.15 -10.29 14.93
C ASN A 187 -20.93 -8.96 14.84
N ASP A 188 -22.10 -8.98 14.19
CA ASP A 188 -22.95 -7.79 13.99
C ASP A 188 -23.51 -7.23 15.32
N ASP A 189 -23.56 -8.03 16.39
CA ASP A 189 -23.92 -7.58 17.75
C ASP A 189 -22.77 -6.88 18.50
N GLY A 190 -21.58 -6.82 17.89
CA GLY A 190 -20.36 -6.26 18.46
C GLY A 190 -19.67 -7.13 19.51
N LYS A 191 -20.24 -8.29 19.89
CA LYS A 191 -19.67 -9.21 20.89
C LYS A 191 -18.82 -10.26 20.19
N THR A 192 -17.53 -9.97 20.00
CA THR A 192 -16.60 -10.90 19.33
C THR A 192 -15.55 -11.42 20.29
N SER A 193 -15.39 -12.75 20.32
CA SER A 193 -14.35 -13.39 21.14
C SER A 193 -12.95 -13.10 20.60
N TYR A 194 -11.96 -13.10 21.50
CA TYR A 194 -10.54 -13.04 21.12
C TYR A 194 -10.17 -14.08 20.04
N LYS A 195 -10.72 -15.30 20.12
CA LYS A 195 -10.44 -16.38 19.17
C LYS A 195 -10.91 -16.01 17.75
N GLN A 196 -12.14 -15.52 17.60
CA GLN A 196 -12.66 -15.04 16.31
C GLN A 196 -11.85 -13.84 15.81
N ALA A 197 -11.64 -12.83 16.66
CA ALA A 197 -10.93 -11.62 16.26
C ALA A 197 -9.46 -11.87 15.89
N SER A 198 -8.82 -12.90 16.46
CA SER A 198 -7.44 -13.27 16.12
C SER A 198 -7.25 -13.71 14.66
N VAL A 199 -8.31 -14.18 13.99
CA VAL A 199 -8.27 -14.62 12.59
C VAL A 199 -7.97 -13.44 11.64
N TRP A 200 -8.62 -12.30 11.85
CA TRP A 200 -8.36 -11.07 11.09
C TRP A 200 -7.26 -10.22 11.76
N GLY A 201 -7.24 -10.17 13.09
CA GLY A 201 -6.34 -9.35 13.89
C GLY A 201 -4.87 -9.71 13.73
N ARG A 202 -4.54 -11.00 13.61
CA ARG A 202 -3.15 -11.43 13.32
C ARG A 202 -2.72 -11.14 11.88
N LYS A 203 -3.64 -11.00 10.92
CA LYS A 203 -3.30 -10.58 9.55
C LYS A 203 -2.88 -9.11 9.52
N TYR A 204 -3.65 -8.23 10.17
CA TYR A 204 -3.33 -6.80 10.25
C TYR A 204 -2.15 -6.47 11.17
N PHE A 205 -2.11 -7.07 12.37
CA PHE A 205 -1.23 -6.65 13.46
C PHE A 205 -0.12 -7.66 13.79
N LYS A 206 0.00 -8.79 13.06
CA LYS A 206 0.95 -9.87 13.33
C LYS A 206 0.97 -10.23 14.83
N ASN A 207 2.16 -10.24 15.43
CA ASN A 207 2.38 -10.54 16.85
C ASN A 207 1.94 -9.41 17.80
N ASN A 208 1.70 -8.19 17.30
CA ASN A 208 1.23 -7.08 18.14
C ASN A 208 -0.23 -7.21 18.56
N PHE A 209 -1.03 -8.07 17.91
CA PHE A 209 -2.45 -8.25 18.23
C PHE A 209 -2.68 -8.59 19.71
N ASP A 210 -1.86 -9.47 20.28
CA ASP A 210 -1.99 -9.88 21.68
C ASP A 210 -1.78 -8.69 22.64
N ARG A 211 -0.71 -7.91 22.44
CA ARG A 211 -0.44 -6.66 23.19
C ARG A 211 -1.58 -5.66 23.05
N LEU A 212 -2.18 -5.54 21.85
CA LEU A 212 -3.30 -4.63 21.60
C LEU A 212 -4.57 -5.05 22.35
N THR A 213 -4.90 -6.35 22.39
CA THR A 213 -6.08 -6.86 23.14
C THR A 213 -5.93 -6.69 24.66
N TYR A 214 -4.69 -6.75 25.17
CA TYR A 214 -4.37 -6.48 26.57
C TYR A 214 -4.49 -4.99 26.92
N VAL A 215 -4.01 -4.08 26.03
CA VAL A 215 -4.21 -2.63 26.21
C VAL A 215 -5.70 -2.28 26.15
N LYS A 216 -6.45 -2.87 25.21
CA LYS A 216 -7.90 -2.70 25.11
C LYS A 216 -8.62 -3.04 26.42
N ALA A 217 -8.32 -4.20 27.01
CA ALA A 217 -8.91 -4.63 28.27
C ALA A 217 -8.64 -3.69 29.46
N LYS A 218 -7.54 -2.91 29.42
CA LYS A 218 -7.23 -1.92 30.46
C LYS A 218 -7.93 -0.58 30.28
N ILE A 219 -8.10 -0.12 29.04
CA ILE A 219 -8.60 1.24 28.77
C ILE A 219 -10.08 1.30 28.41
N ASP A 220 -10.64 0.19 27.93
CA ASP A 220 -12.05 0.04 27.56
C ASP A 220 -12.51 -1.41 27.80
N PRO A 221 -12.64 -1.82 29.09
CA PRO A 221 -13.06 -3.18 29.46
C PRO A 221 -14.47 -3.50 28.97
N GLU A 222 -15.40 -2.55 29.03
CA GLU A 222 -16.79 -2.71 28.56
C GLU A 222 -16.92 -2.75 27.03
N ASN A 223 -15.81 -2.58 26.30
CA ASN A 223 -15.75 -2.57 24.83
C ASN A 223 -16.72 -1.54 24.23
N PHE A 224 -16.77 -0.34 24.81
CA PHE A 224 -17.60 0.77 24.34
C PHE A 224 -17.19 1.21 22.93
N PHE A 225 -15.90 1.41 22.69
CA PHE A 225 -15.34 1.75 21.38
C PHE A 225 -15.18 0.49 20.52
N ARG A 226 -16.28 0.10 19.85
CA ARG A 226 -16.33 -1.09 19.00
C ARG A 226 -16.91 -0.82 17.62
N HIS A 227 -16.49 -1.63 16.66
CA HIS A 227 -16.95 -1.66 15.27
C HIS A 227 -16.63 -3.04 14.66
N GLU A 228 -16.93 -3.22 13.37
CA GLU A 228 -16.86 -4.48 12.62
C GLU A 228 -15.44 -5.09 12.56
N GLN A 229 -14.40 -4.34 12.92
CA GLN A 229 -13.01 -4.81 13.05
C GLN A 229 -12.30 -4.11 14.24
N SER A 230 -13.05 -3.79 15.30
CA SER A 230 -12.42 -3.28 16.52
C SER A 230 -11.71 -4.39 17.28
N ILE A 231 -10.54 -4.10 17.83
CA ILE A 231 -9.79 -5.00 18.70
C ILE A 231 -10.62 -5.25 19.97
N PRO A 232 -10.99 -6.50 20.33
CA PRO A 232 -11.75 -6.78 21.54
C PRO A 232 -10.85 -6.79 22.79
N PRO A 233 -11.39 -6.50 23.99
CA PRO A 233 -10.67 -6.70 25.23
C PRO A 233 -10.41 -8.19 25.46
N ARG A 234 -9.21 -8.53 25.91
CA ARG A 234 -8.87 -9.87 26.41
C ARG A 234 -8.71 -9.83 27.93
N PHE A 235 -9.70 -10.39 28.62
CA PHE A 235 -9.58 -10.73 30.04
C PHE A 235 -8.78 -12.04 30.19
N HIS A 236 -8.05 -12.16 31.30
CA HIS A 236 -7.27 -13.34 31.69
C HIS A 236 -8.00 -14.13 32.75
#